data_AF-A0A3M1NMW1-F1
#
_entry.id   AF-A0A3M1NMW1-F1
#
_cell.length_a   1.000
_cell.length_b   1.000
_cell.length_c   1.000
_cell.angle_alpha   90.00
_cell.angle_beta   90.00
_cell.angle_gamma   90.00
#
_symmetry.space_group_name_H-M   'P 1'
#
loop_
_entity.id
_entity.type
_entity.pdbx_description
1 polymer ?
#
loop_
_entity_poly.entity_id
_entity_poly.type
_entity_poly.pdbx_seq_one_letter_code
_entity_poly.pdbx_strand_id
1 'polypeptide(L)' 'MNSKLLFTLQVISLVLIWVLFTGIAIWIGNLLFLSHRLHDAPSATIGISIVAVPIFFTLASVLTYVFWGLQKDRKEE' A
#
# COMPACT_ATOMS: atom_id res chain seq x y z
N MET A 1 3.92 29.25 -3.28
CA MET A 1 3.18 28.01 -2.92
C MET A 1 3.77 27.48 -1.61
N ASN A 2 2.97 27.30 -0.56
CA ASN A 2 3.50 27.07 0.79
C ASN A 2 4.12 25.67 0.90
N SER A 3 5.45 25.58 1.01
CA SER A 3 6.22 24.32 0.99
C SER A 3 5.80 23.34 2.09
N LYS A 4 5.33 23.86 3.22
CA LYS A 4 4.77 23.06 4.33
C LYS A 4 3.47 22.36 3.95
N LEU A 5 2.61 23.00 3.16
CA LEU A 5 1.34 22.41 2.70
C LEU A 5 1.57 21.25 1.74
N LEU A 6 2.53 21.41 0.81
CA LEU A 6 2.91 20.33 -0.13
C LEU A 6 3.45 19.12 0.63
N PHE A 7 4.30 19.36 1.64
CA PHE A 7 4.84 18.30 2.48
C PHE A 7 3.74 17.57 3.27
N THR A 8 2.83 18.30 3.90
CA THR A 8 1.71 17.71 4.64
C THR A 8 0.81 16.88 3.72
N LEU A 9 0.46 17.38 2.53
CA LEU A 9 -0.33 16.62 1.56
C LEU A 9 0.35 15.32 1.12
N GLN A 10 1.68 15.38 0.93
CA GLN A 10 2.48 14.25 0.50
C GLN A 10 2.55 13.15 1.58
N VAL A 11 2.76 13.53 2.85
CA VAL A 11 2.72 12.60 3.98
C VAL A 11 1.32 12.00 4.15
N ILE A 12 0.26 12.82 4.05
CA ILE A 12 -1.13 12.33 4.12
C ILE A 12 -1.40 11.31 3.01
N SER A 13 -0.97 11.59 1.77
CA SER A 13 -1.13 10.69 0.64
C SER A 13 -0.40 9.35 0.87
N LEU A 14 0.85 9.39 1.35
CA LEU A 14 1.62 8.20 1.71
C LEU A 14 0.93 7.35 2.77
N VAL A 15 0.47 7.98 3.85
CA VAL A 15 -0.27 7.28 4.91
C VAL A 15 -1.55 6.65 4.36
N LEU A 16 -2.29 7.38 3.53
CA LEU A 16 -3.52 6.88 2.91
C LEU A 16 -3.27 5.64 2.04
N ILE A 17 -2.21 5.65 1.23
CA ILE A 17 -1.80 4.51 0.39
C ILE A 17 -1.47 3.30 1.26
N TRP A 18 -0.70 3.49 2.32
CA TRP A 18 -0.33 2.40 3.25
C TRP A 18 -1.55 1.81 3.97
N VAL A 19 -2.46 2.65 4.45
CA VAL A 19 -3.72 2.21 5.07
C VAL A 19 -4.58 1.45 4.06
N LEU A 20 -4.68 1.92 2.82
CA LEU A 20 -5.47 1.26 1.79
C LEU A 20 -4.89 -0.12 1.45
N PHE A 21 -3.58 -0.23 1.22
CA PHE A 21 -2.94 -1.51 0.87
C PHE A 21 -2.96 -2.51 2.02
N THR A 22 -2.72 -2.08 3.26
CA THR A 22 -2.83 -2.96 4.43
C THR A 22 -4.28 -3.41 4.64
N GLY A 23 -5.26 -2.53 4.48
CA GLY A 23 -6.69 -2.86 4.54
C GLY A 23 -7.11 -3.88 3.49
N ILE A 24 -6.67 -3.69 2.24
CA ILE A 24 -6.92 -4.65 1.14
C ILE A 24 -6.27 -6.00 1.43
N ALA A 25 -5.02 -6.01 1.91
CA ALA A 25 -4.32 -7.25 2.26
C ALA A 25 -5.04 -8.04 3.36
N ILE A 26 -5.49 -7.35 4.42
CA ILE A 26 -6.29 -7.97 5.51
C ILE A 26 -7.61 -8.50 4.95
N TRP A 27 -8.29 -7.72 4.11
CA TRP A 27 -9.57 -8.12 3.52
C TRP A 27 -9.45 -9.36 2.63
N ILE A 28 -8.41 -9.42 1.79
CA ILE A 28 -8.10 -10.61 0.98
C ILE A 28 -7.77 -11.81 1.87
N GLY A 29 -6.99 -11.61 2.94
CA GLY A 29 -6.71 -12.68 3.92
C GLY A 29 -7.98 -13.22 4.57
N ASN A 30 -8.93 -12.35 4.91
CA ASN A 30 -10.22 -12.75 5.47
C ASN A 30 -11.09 -13.51 4.44
N LEU A 31 -11.08 -13.09 3.17
CA LEU A 31 -11.75 -13.78 2.07
C LEU A 31 -11.17 -15.19 1.85
N LEU A 32 -9.86 -15.34 1.93
CA LEU A 32 -9.18 -16.64 1.85
C LEU A 32 -9.60 -17.56 3.00
N PHE A 33 -9.58 -17.03 4.22
CA PHE A 33 -10.00 -17.79 5.39
C PHE A 33 -11.45 -18.24 5.28
N LEU A 34 -12.35 -17.35 4.83
CA LEU A 34 -13.76 -17.66 4.63
C LEU A 34 -13.98 -18.68 3.51
N SER A 35 -13.32 -18.50 2.36
CA SER A 35 -13.37 -19.44 1.23
C SER A 35 -12.89 -20.83 1.64
N HIS A 36 -11.80 -20.90 2.40
CA HIS A 36 -11.28 -22.18 2.90
C HIS A 36 -12.25 -22.84 3.88
N ARG A 37 -12.87 -22.06 4.79
CA ARG A 37 -13.87 -22.56 5.74
C ARG A 37 -15.13 -23.09 5.06
N LEU A 38 -15.51 -22.52 3.92
CA LEU A 38 -16.70 -22.93 3.16
C LEU A 38 -16.45 -24.09 2.19
N HIS A 39 -15.22 -24.63 2.10
CA HIS A 39 -14.82 -25.63 1.08
C HIS A 39 -15.05 -25.16 -0.37
N ASP A 40 -15.19 -23.85 -0.59
CA ASP A 40 -15.29 -23.29 -1.93
C ASP A 40 -13.90 -23.25 -2.57
N ALA A 41 -13.83 -23.66 -3.83
CA ALA A 41 -12.60 -23.54 -4.61
C ALA A 41 -12.17 -22.07 -4.65
N PRO A 42 -10.91 -21.75 -4.31
CA PRO A 42 -10.43 -20.39 -4.36
C PRO A 42 -10.60 -19.88 -5.80
N SER A 43 -11.44 -18.86 -5.96
CA SER A 43 -11.70 -18.27 -7.28
C SER A 43 -10.41 -17.67 -7.85
N ALA A 44 -10.28 -17.67 -9.18
CA ALA A 44 -9.13 -17.07 -9.86
C ALA A 44 -8.86 -15.63 -9.40
N THR A 45 -9.92 -14.89 -9.06
CA THR A 45 -9.88 -13.53 -8.49
C THR A 45 -9.11 -13.46 -7.17
N ILE A 46 -9.29 -14.43 -6.27
CA ILE A 46 -8.54 -14.50 -5.00
C ILE A 46 -7.06 -14.76 -5.29
N GLY A 47 -6.74 -15.67 -6.22
CA GLY A 47 -5.37 -15.96 -6.63
C GLY A 47 -4.65 -14.72 -7.18
N ILE A 48 -5.30 -13.96 -8.07
CA ILE A 48 -4.77 -12.69 -8.61
C ILE A 48 -4.54 -11.67 -7.48
N SER A 49 -5.45 -11.60 -6.53
CA SER A 49 -5.37 -10.67 -5.40
C SER A 49 -4.18 -10.97 -4.48
N ILE A 50 -3.85 -12.24 -4.25
CA ILE A 50 -2.67 -12.66 -3.48
C ILE A 50 -1.37 -12.17 -4.13
N VAL A 51 -1.27 -12.26 -5.46
CA VAL A 51 -0.07 -11.81 -6.20
C VAL A 51 0.00 -10.29 -6.26
N ALA A 52 -1.15 -9.61 -6.29
CA ALA A 52 -1.21 -8.16 -6.34
C ALA A 52 -0.72 -7.50 -5.03
N VAL A 53 -1.02 -8.07 -3.86
CA VAL A 53 -0.61 -7.55 -2.54
C VAL A 53 0.91 -7.26 -2.44
N PRO A 54 1.83 -8.21 -2.71
CA PRO A 54 3.26 -7.95 -2.64
C PRO A 54 3.75 -6.94 -3.67
N ILE A 55 3.13 -6.89 -4.86
CA ILE A 55 3.44 -5.88 -5.88
C ILE A 55 3.09 -4.48 -5.37
N PHE A 56 1.89 -4.31 -4.80
CA PHE A 56 1.45 -3.05 -4.21
C PHE A 56 2.32 -2.63 -3.02
N PHE A 57 2.71 -3.56 -2.15
CA PHE A 57 3.64 -3.30 -1.06
C PHE A 57 5.01 -2.83 -1.56
N THR A 58 5.51 -3.43 -2.64
CA THR A 58 6.78 -3.04 -3.25
C THR A 58 6.68 -1.62 -3.80
N LEU A 59 5.61 -1.30 -4.54
CA LEU A 59 5.37 0.05 -5.07
C LEU A 59 5.24 1.10 -3.95
N ALA A 60 4.47 0.81 -2.90
CA ALA A 60 4.35 1.70 -1.75
C ALA A 60 5.71 1.92 -1.07
N SER A 61 6.52 0.87 -0.92
CA SER A 61 7.85 0.97 -0.33
C SER A 61 8.80 1.81 -1.18
N VAL A 62 8.79 1.63 -2.50
CA VAL A 62 9.58 2.44 -3.45
C VAL A 62 9.15 3.90 -3.37
N LEU A 63 7.85 4.18 -3.36
CA LEU A 63 7.33 5.55 -3.20
C LEU A 63 7.80 6.17 -1.88
N THR A 64 7.64 5.46 -0.75
CA THR A 64 8.14 5.91 0.55
C THR A 64 9.64 6.22 0.49
N TYR A 65 10.42 5.35 -0.12
CA TYR A 65 11.87 5.52 -0.25
C TYR A 65 12.24 6.75 -1.08
N VAL A 66 11.65 6.90 -2.27
CA VAL A 66 11.88 8.05 -3.16
C VAL A 66 11.50 9.35 -2.45
N PHE A 67 10.37 9.37 -1.74
CA PHE A 67 9.94 10.55 -1.00
C PHE A 67 10.84 10.87 0.18
N TRP A 68 11.37 9.86 0.88
CA TRP A 68 12.38 10.05 1.92
C TRP A 68 13.69 10.62 1.34
N GLY A 69 14.13 10.10 0.19
CA GLY A 69 15.29 10.60 -0.54
C GLY A 69 15.13 12.05 -0.97
N LEU A 70 13.98 12.41 -1.53
CA LEU A 70 13.64 13.79 -1.93
C LEU A 70 13.62 14.76 -0.74
N GLN A 71 13.24 14.27 0.44
CA GLN A 71 13.21 15.07 1.66
C GLN A 71 14.61 15.31 2.24
N LYS A 72 15.53 14.34 2.06
CA LYS A 72 16.92 14.47 2.49
C LYS A 72 17.66 15.54 1.68
N ASP A 73 17.48 15.53 0.36
CA ASP A 73 18.08 16.50 -0.56
C ASP A 73 17.69 17.95 -0.21
N ARG A 74 16.40 18.19 0.10
CA ARG A 74 15.88 19.51 0.51
C ARG A 74 16.34 19.98 1.90
N LYS A 75 16.96 19.12 2.72
CA LYS A 75 17.52 19.51 4.03
C LYS A 75 19.02 19.80 3.97
N GLU A 76 19.68 19.42 2.88
CA GLU A 76 21.12 19.62 2.66
C GLU A 76 21.44 20.91 1.86
N GLU A 77 20.42 21.56 1.25
CA GLU A 77 20.45 22.96 0.79
C GLU A 77 20.02 23.96 1.88
#